data_AF-A0A1G9R1R6-F1
#
_entry.id   AF-A0A1G9R1R6-F1
#
_cell.length_a   1.000
_cell.length_b   1.000
_cell.length_c   1.000
_cell.angle_alpha   90.00
_cell.angle_beta   90.00
_cell.angle_gamma   90.00
#
_symmetry.space_group_name_H-M   'P 1'
#
loop_
_entity.id
_entity.type
_entity.pdbx_description
1 polymer ?
#
loop_
_entity_poly.entity_id
_entity_poly.type
_entity_poly.pdbx_seq_one_letter_code
_entity_poly.pdbx_strand_id
1 'polypeptide(L)'
;MSLSEPVEFVRRLGSTPRIGAIVLAEQAIDTYLTGYTRMEDRGIALDILLRDLARLRFQAPEFDAFISEVEGYIDLLHRHLSRQAA
;
A
#
# COMPACT_ATOMS: atom_id res chain seq x y z
N MET A 1 2.00 -10.13 -15.05
CA MET A 1 1.18 -10.22 -13.82
C MET A 1 0.64 -8.84 -13.53
N SER A 2 -0.67 -8.71 -13.32
CA SER A 2 -1.27 -7.42 -12.92
C SER A 2 -0.75 -7.01 -11.54
N LEU A 3 -0.64 -5.71 -11.30
CA LEU A 3 -0.45 -5.18 -9.95
C LEU A 3 -1.75 -5.39 -9.16
N SER A 4 -1.65 -5.49 -7.84
CA SER A 4 -2.82 -5.44 -6.95
C SER A 4 -3.59 -4.11 -7.11
N GLU A 5 -4.92 -4.17 -6.92
CA GLU A 5 -5.82 -3.02 -7.13
C GLU A 5 -5.37 -1.74 -6.39
N PRO A 6 -4.92 -1.78 -5.12
CA PRO A 6 -4.44 -0.59 -4.44
C PRO A 6 -3.17 -0.02 -5.07
N VAL A 7 -2.26 -0.86 -5.58
CA VAL A 7 -1.02 -0.41 -6.22
C VAL A 7 -1.29 0.16 -7.61
N GLU A 8 -2.27 -0.38 -8.34
CA GLU A 8 -2.74 0.27 -9.58
C GLU A 8 -3.34 1.66 -9.29
N PHE A 9 -4.04 1.82 -8.17
CA PHE A 9 -4.59 3.10 -7.73
C PHE A 9 -3.48 4.09 -7.33
N VAL A 10 -2.47 3.65 -6.57
CA VAL A 10 -1.26 4.43 -6.24
C VAL A 10 -0.56 4.92 -7.52
N ARG A 11 -0.38 4.05 -8.52
CA ARG A 11 0.21 4.44 -9.81
C ARG A 11 -0.60 5.54 -10.52
N ARG A 12 -1.93 5.43 -10.51
CA ARG A 12 -2.82 6.45 -11.11
C ARG A 12 -2.73 7.79 -10.37
N LEU A 13 -2.62 7.74 -9.03
CA LEU A 13 -2.48 8.94 -8.20
C LEU A 13 -1.13 9.63 -8.40
N GLY A 14 -0.02 8.89 -8.51
CA GLY A 14 1.30 9.47 -8.79
C GLY A 14 1.34 10.23 -10.12
N SER A 15 0.54 9.80 -11.10
CA SER A 15 0.46 10.44 -12.43
C SER A 15 -0.31 11.77 -12.44
N THR A 16 -0.99 12.15 -11.34
CA THR A 16 -1.78 13.39 -11.27
C THR A 16 -1.43 14.13 -9.97
N PRO A 17 -0.93 15.39 -10.00
CA PRO A 17 -0.65 16.14 -8.78
C PRO A 17 -1.96 16.53 -8.10
N ARG A 18 -2.51 15.62 -7.28
CA ARG A 18 -3.68 15.87 -6.43
C ARG A 18 -3.24 16.02 -4.99
N ILE A 19 -3.50 17.18 -4.42
CA ILE A 19 -3.46 17.40 -2.97
C ILE A 19 -4.34 16.32 -2.32
N GLY A 20 -3.79 15.58 -1.36
CA GLY A 20 -4.48 14.46 -0.70
C GLY A 20 -4.31 13.09 -1.35
N ALA A 21 -3.43 12.95 -2.37
CA ALA A 21 -3.14 11.64 -2.98
C ALA A 21 -2.68 10.59 -1.97
N ILE A 22 -1.93 10.98 -0.94
CA ILE A 22 -1.49 10.05 0.12
C ILE A 22 -2.67 9.51 0.92
N VAL A 23 -3.58 10.37 1.37
CA VAL A 23 -4.79 9.99 2.13
C VAL A 23 -5.67 9.04 1.31
N LEU A 24 -5.77 9.26 0.00
CA LEU A 24 -6.52 8.36 -0.89
C LEU A 24 -5.85 6.99 -1.05
N ALA A 25 -4.51 6.94 -1.08
CA ALA A 25 -3.77 5.69 -1.11
C ALA A 25 -3.91 4.91 0.20
N GLU A 26 -3.80 5.59 1.34
CA GLU A 26 -4.04 5.01 2.67
C GLU A 26 -5.45 4.41 2.76
N GLN A 27 -6.47 5.17 2.35
CA GLN A 27 -7.86 4.71 2.38
C GLN A 27 -8.10 3.50 1.46
N ALA A 28 -7.42 3.43 0.30
CA ALA A 28 -7.50 2.28 -0.59
C ALA A 28 -6.87 1.03 0.05
N ILE A 29 -5.75 1.18 0.75
CA ILE A 29 -5.09 0.11 1.49
C ILE A 29 -5.98 -0.37 2.64
N ASP A 30 -6.55 0.55 3.44
CA ASP A 30 -7.49 0.20 4.51
C ASP A 30 -8.68 -0.59 3.95
N THR A 31 -9.29 -0.10 2.87
CA THR A 31 -10.43 -0.77 2.23
C THR A 31 -10.05 -2.18 1.77
N TYR A 32 -8.88 -2.34 1.15
CA TYR A 32 -8.37 -3.64 0.75
C TYR A 32 -8.20 -4.60 1.95
N LEU A 33 -7.68 -4.10 3.07
CA LEU A 33 -7.49 -4.89 4.29
C LEU A 33 -8.79 -5.24 5.00
N THR A 34 -9.82 -4.39 4.92
CA THR A 34 -11.15 -4.72 5.48
C THR A 34 -11.78 -5.95 4.83
N GLY A 35 -11.38 -6.30 3.59
CA GLY A 35 -11.80 -7.53 2.92
C GLY A 35 -11.26 -8.82 3.56
N TYR A 36 -10.24 -8.72 4.42
CA TYR A 36 -9.63 -9.88 5.08
C TYR A 36 -10.10 -9.98 6.54
N THR A 37 -10.70 -11.12 6.88
CA THR A 37 -11.26 -11.38 8.22
C THR A 37 -10.21 -11.84 9.22
N ARG A 38 -9.14 -12.51 8.77
CA ARG A 38 -8.08 -13.02 9.65
C ARG A 38 -6.88 -12.09 9.67
N MET A 39 -6.24 -11.97 10.84
CA MET A 39 -5.05 -11.14 11.01
C MET A 39 -3.84 -11.68 10.21
N GLU A 40 -3.70 -13.01 10.12
CA GLU A 40 -2.69 -13.66 9.28
C GLU A 40 -2.82 -13.29 7.80
N ASP A 41 -4.05 -13.32 7.27
CA ASP A 41 -4.32 -12.98 5.87
C ASP A 41 -4.03 -11.48 5.60
N ARG A 42 -4.28 -10.61 6.58
CA ARG A 42 -3.94 -9.18 6.49
C ARG A 42 -2.42 -8.96 6.42
N GLY A 43 -1.65 -9.71 7.19
CA GLY A 43 -0.18 -9.65 7.13
C GLY A 43 0.33 -10.04 5.74
N ILE A 44 -0.16 -11.15 5.20
CA ILE A 44 0.17 -11.61 3.84
C ILE A 44 -0.25 -10.58 2.79
N ALA A 45 -1.43 -9.98 2.95
CA ALA A 45 -1.94 -8.95 2.05
C ALA A 45 -1.03 -7.71 2.01
N LEU A 46 -0.53 -7.26 3.16
CA LEU A 46 0.43 -6.16 3.24
C LEU A 46 1.78 -6.51 2.61
N ASP A 47 2.29 -7.73 2.82
CA ASP A 47 3.54 -8.19 2.18
C ASP A 47 3.43 -8.18 0.65
N ILE A 48 2.26 -8.57 0.11
CA ILE A 48 1.97 -8.51 -1.33
C ILE A 48 1.99 -7.05 -1.82
N LEU A 49 1.38 -6.13 -1.07
CA LEU A 49 1.37 -4.70 -1.42
C LEU A 49 2.80 -4.13 -1.46
N LEU A 50 3.63 -4.42 -0.46
CA LEU A 50 5.04 -3.99 -0.45
C LEU A 50 5.81 -4.53 -1.67
N ARG A 51 5.59 -5.79 -2.03
CA ARG A 51 6.22 -6.40 -3.21
C ARG A 51 5.79 -5.71 -4.51
N ASP A 52 4.52 -5.36 -4.64
CA ASP A 52 3.98 -4.68 -5.81
C ASP A 52 4.41 -3.21 -5.86
N LEU A 53 4.53 -2.52 -4.72
CA LEU A 53 5.10 -1.18 -4.63
C LEU A 53 6.58 -1.15 -5.03
N ALA A 54 7.37 -2.14 -4.60
CA ALA A 54 8.76 -2.28 -5.04
C ALA A 54 8.87 -2.46 -6.58
N ARG A 55 7.92 -3.20 -7.18
CA ARG A 55 7.83 -3.31 -8.64
C ARG A 55 7.43 -1.99 -9.29
N LEU A 56 6.45 -1.28 -8.72
CA LEU A 56 6.03 0.02 -9.22
C LEU A 56 7.18 1.04 -9.18
N ARG A 57 7.95 1.05 -8.09
CA ARG A 57 9.16 1.88 -7.92
C ARG A 57 10.19 1.61 -9.00
N PHE A 58 10.38 0.34 -9.39
CA PHE A 58 11.27 -0.02 -10.48
C PHE A 58 10.74 0.45 -11.86
N GLN A 59 9.42 0.46 -12.05
CA GLN A 59 8.78 0.86 -13.30
C GLN A 59 8.62 2.38 -13.46
N ALA A 60 8.45 3.10 -12.35
CA ALA A 60 8.18 4.53 -12.29
C ALA A 60 8.96 5.17 -11.12
N PRO A 61 10.30 5.30 -11.25
CA PRO A 61 11.14 5.88 -10.21
C PRO A 61 10.79 7.34 -9.90
N GLU A 62 10.10 8.05 -10.79
CA GLU A 62 9.57 9.39 -10.55
C GLU A 62 8.57 9.47 -9.37
N PHE A 63 7.99 8.34 -8.96
CA PHE A 63 7.06 8.26 -7.82
C PHE A 63 7.75 7.85 -6.52
N ASP A 64 9.08 7.77 -6.48
CA ASP A 64 9.86 7.25 -5.34
C ASP A 64 9.48 7.87 -3.98
N ALA A 65 9.34 9.20 -3.93
CA ALA A 65 8.94 9.90 -2.70
C ALA A 65 7.50 9.52 -2.27
N PHE A 66 6.58 9.43 -3.22
CA PHE A 66 5.20 9.03 -2.95
C PHE A 66 5.10 7.57 -2.51
N ILE A 67 5.85 6.67 -3.15
CA ILE A 67 5.91 5.25 -2.80
C ILE A 67 6.50 5.09 -1.39
N SER A 68 7.52 5.85 -1.04
CA SER A 68 8.12 5.83 0.31
C SER A 68 7.11 6.16 1.42
N GLU A 69 6.26 7.17 1.20
CA GLU A 69 5.20 7.53 2.16
C GLU A 69 4.18 6.40 2.32
N VAL A 70 3.77 5.78 1.20
CA VAL A 70 2.82 4.66 1.22
C VAL A 70 3.42 3.42 1.91
N GLU A 71 4.69 3.10 1.65
CA GLU A 71 5.42 2.03 2.34
C GLU A 71 5.50 2.29 3.85
N GLY A 72 5.79 3.54 4.24
CA GLY A 72 5.82 3.94 5.65
C GLY A 72 4.48 3.73 6.35
N TYR A 73 3.37 4.00 5.66
CA TYR A 73 2.03 3.72 6.18
C TYR A 73 1.77 2.20 6.32
N ILE A 74 2.17 1.38 5.33
CA ILE A 74 2.06 -0.07 5.41
C ILE A 74 2.87 -0.64 6.58
N ASP A 75 4.07 -0.11 6.83
CA ASP A 75 4.90 -0.50 7.97
C ASP A 75 4.22 -0.21 9.31
N LEU A 76 3.50 0.91 9.42
CA LEU A 76 2.70 1.23 10.62
C LEU A 76 1.56 0.22 10.82
N LEU A 77 0.90 -0.20 9.74
CA LEU A 77 -0.14 -1.24 9.78
C LEU A 77 0.42 -2.60 10.19
N HIS A 78 1.57 -3.01 9.65
CA HIS A 78 2.26 -4.23 10.09
C HIS A 78 2.56 -4.20 11.59
N ARG A 79 3.13 -3.11 12.09
CA ARG A 79 3.41 -2.95 13.53
C ARG A 79 2.14 -2.99 14.38
N HIS A 80 1.04 -2.45 13.87
CA HIS A 80 -0.25 -2.52 14.55
C HIS A 80 -0.76 -3.97 14.63
N LEU A 81 -0.74 -4.71 13.52
CA LEU A 81 -1.14 -6.11 13.49
C LEU A 81 -0.26 -6.98 14.39
N SER A 82 1.07 -6.78 14.38
CA SER A 82 1.98 -7.51 15.27
C SER A 82 1.71 -7.24 16.74
N ARG A 83 1.32 -6.02 17.12
CA ARG A 83 0.93 -5.70 18.50
C ARG A 83 -0.40 -6.33 18.92
N GLN A 84 -1.32 -6.56 17.98
CA GLN A 84 -2.62 -7.18 18.28
C GLN A 84 -2.54 -8.71 18.35
N ALA A 85 -1.50 -9.30 17.77
CA ALA A 85 -1.26 -10.74 17.79
C ALA A 85 -0.43 -11.23 18.99
N ALA A 86 0.07 -10.32 19.83
CA ALA A 86 0.87 -10.58 21.04
C ALA A 86 0.00 -10.53 22.30
#